data_AF-A0A928BEL4-F1
#
_entry.id   AF-A0A928BEL4-F1
#
_cell.length_a   1.000
_cell.length_b   1.000
_cell.length_c   1.000
_cell.angle_alpha   90.00
_cell.angle_beta   90.00
_cell.angle_gamma   90.00
#
_symmetry.space_group_name_H-M   'P 1'
#
loop_
_entity.id
_entity.type
_entity.pdbx_description
1 polymer ?
#
loop_
_entity_poly.entity_id
_entity_poly.type
_entity_poly.pdbx_seq_one_letter_code
_entity_poly.pdbx_strand_id
1 'polypeptide(L)'
;MITATGNNFGAGEIVLKDYQRDHIIIFNGEVKFDPSNEAYRKADVLEIYFPDLSLNKSSISGILMHGSASPRPRGTCVKTWIKDCNTVCVEKVTAWDDEEQITLCFACAYVPKGQHQMFEPMDWLNVSAQNTVGSISIGQTYWTMCDDWAWIAITFNRIHLQEEGVHASFDVKDFPEDLDFTGTMLYDEPVSPSVGTEMTKFSIKGKKVTILDDHLYDRYEQSCGFVVFVIRDKNTAE
;
A
#
# COMPACT_ATOMS: atom_id res chain seq x y z
N MET A 1 -15.58 -4.78 -2.83
CA MET A 1 -14.79 -4.68 -4.09
C MET A 1 -15.51 -3.69 -4.98
N ILE A 2 -14.78 -2.77 -5.58
CA ILE A 2 -15.27 -1.82 -6.56
C ILE A 2 -14.49 -1.96 -7.87
N THR A 3 -15.20 -1.97 -8.99
CA THR A 3 -14.63 -2.06 -10.33
C THR A 3 -14.70 -0.69 -11.00
N ALA A 4 -13.58 -0.25 -11.58
CA ALA A 4 -13.53 0.97 -12.36
C ALA A 4 -14.34 0.82 -13.66
N THR A 5 -15.04 1.87 -14.06
CA THR A 5 -15.73 1.96 -15.36
C THR A 5 -14.78 2.35 -16.50
N GLY A 6 -13.59 2.83 -16.18
CA GLY A 6 -12.53 3.12 -17.14
C GLY A 6 -11.36 3.87 -16.50
N ASN A 7 -10.40 4.25 -17.34
CA ASN A 7 -9.27 5.12 -16.95
C ASN A 7 -8.73 5.89 -18.17
N ASN A 8 -7.96 6.96 -17.94
CA ASN A 8 -7.39 7.78 -19.01
C ASN A 8 -5.96 7.42 -19.42
N PHE A 9 -5.37 6.38 -18.83
CA PHE A 9 -3.96 6.03 -19.01
C PHE A 9 -3.72 4.65 -19.62
N GLY A 10 -4.79 3.98 -20.06
CA GLY A 10 -4.71 2.73 -20.79
C GLY A 10 -4.37 1.51 -19.93
N ALA A 11 -4.61 1.57 -18.61
CA ALA A 11 -4.64 0.38 -17.79
C ALA A 11 -5.79 -0.54 -18.20
N GLY A 12 -5.63 -1.84 -17.95
CA GLY A 12 -6.70 -2.83 -18.13
C GLY A 12 -7.84 -2.66 -17.11
N GLU A 13 -8.54 -3.76 -16.82
CA GLU A 13 -9.54 -3.76 -15.76
C GLU A 13 -8.90 -3.41 -14.41
N ILE A 14 -9.52 -2.46 -13.69
CA ILE A 14 -9.09 -2.05 -12.36
C ILE A 14 -10.17 -2.47 -11.37
N VAL A 15 -9.80 -3.34 -10.44
CA VAL A 15 -10.66 -3.77 -9.33
C VAL A 15 -9.90 -3.54 -8.03
N LEU A 16 -10.50 -2.79 -7.10
CA LEU A 16 -9.93 -2.52 -5.79
C LEU A 16 -10.84 -3.07 -4.70
N LYS A 17 -10.25 -3.57 -3.62
CA LYS A 17 -10.98 -3.79 -2.38
C LYS A 17 -11.26 -2.44 -1.75
N ASP A 18 -12.50 -2.21 -1.37
CA ASP A 18 -12.97 -0.92 -0.91
C ASP A 18 -13.78 -1.05 0.38
N TYR A 19 -13.63 -0.04 1.23
CA TYR A 19 -14.52 0.24 2.35
C TYR A 19 -14.99 1.68 2.21
N GLN A 20 -16.30 1.89 2.21
CA GLN A 20 -16.90 3.19 1.90
C GLN A 20 -17.94 3.59 2.94
N ARG A 21 -17.78 4.81 3.47
CA ARG A 21 -18.75 5.57 4.26
C ARG A 21 -18.73 7.02 3.78
N ASP A 22 -19.71 7.81 4.21
CA ASP A 22 -19.85 9.23 3.88
C ASP A 22 -18.66 10.12 4.33
N HIS A 23 -17.82 9.62 5.24
CA HIS A 23 -16.67 10.33 5.81
C HIS A 23 -15.32 9.65 5.59
N ILE A 24 -15.28 8.45 4.99
CA ILE A 24 -14.02 7.74 4.69
C ILE A 24 -14.19 6.77 3.53
N ILE A 25 -13.20 6.76 2.64
CA ILE A 25 -13.01 5.68 1.66
C ILE A 25 -11.63 5.08 1.88
N ILE A 26 -11.53 3.75 1.91
CA ILE A 26 -10.25 3.04 1.93
C ILE A 26 -10.17 2.20 0.66
N PHE A 27 -9.01 2.22 0.00
CA PHE A 27 -8.72 1.34 -1.13
C PHE A 27 -7.50 0.46 -0.85
N ASN A 28 -7.65 -0.82 -1.16
CA ASN A 28 -6.59 -1.83 -1.15
C ASN A 28 -6.51 -2.51 -2.52
N GLY A 29 -5.31 -2.56 -3.09
CA GLY A 29 -5.06 -3.27 -4.35
C GLY A 29 -3.95 -2.63 -5.18
N GLU A 30 -3.70 -3.21 -6.34
CA GLU A 30 -2.69 -2.73 -7.27
C GLU A 30 -3.30 -2.43 -8.64
N VAL A 31 -2.78 -1.39 -9.29
CA VAL A 31 -3.06 -1.10 -10.69
C VAL A 31 -1.76 -1.15 -11.47
N LYS A 32 -1.72 -1.98 -12.50
CA LYS A 32 -0.54 -2.20 -13.35
C LYS A 32 -0.83 -1.76 -14.78
N PHE A 33 0.13 -1.07 -15.39
CA PHE A 33 -0.01 -0.61 -16.77
C PHE A 33 1.35 -0.42 -17.44
N ASP A 34 1.34 -0.45 -18.76
CA ASP A 34 2.50 -0.23 -19.62
C ASP A 34 2.68 1.29 -19.86
N PRO A 35 3.79 1.92 -19.46
CA PRO A 35 4.02 3.33 -19.67
C PRO A 35 4.32 3.69 -21.14
N SER A 36 4.51 2.73 -22.04
CA SER A 36 4.60 2.98 -23.49
C SER A 36 3.24 3.36 -24.11
N ASN A 37 2.13 3.12 -23.40
CA ASN A 37 0.78 3.41 -23.88
C ASN A 37 0.59 4.91 -24.16
N GLU A 38 0.07 5.24 -25.35
CA GLU A 38 -0.18 6.64 -25.75
C GLU A 38 -1.13 7.39 -24.80
N ALA A 39 -2.13 6.70 -24.23
CA ALA A 39 -3.07 7.29 -23.28
C ALA A 39 -2.34 7.79 -22.04
N TYR A 40 -1.46 6.95 -21.46
CA TYR A 40 -0.58 7.34 -20.36
C TYR A 40 0.32 8.51 -20.77
N ARG A 41 0.95 8.47 -21.96
CA ARG A 41 1.86 9.55 -22.41
C ARG A 41 1.16 10.90 -22.55
N LYS A 42 -0.10 10.91 -23.00
CA LYS A 42 -0.93 12.12 -23.18
C LYS A 42 -1.55 12.62 -21.88
N ALA A 43 -1.67 11.78 -20.85
CA ALA A 43 -2.24 12.16 -19.57
C ALA A 43 -1.25 13.02 -18.75
N ASP A 44 -1.74 14.15 -18.22
CA ASP A 44 -1.01 14.95 -17.22
C ASP A 44 -1.25 14.43 -15.80
N VAL A 45 -2.42 13.82 -15.58
CA VAL A 45 -2.88 13.21 -14.33
C VAL A 45 -3.52 11.88 -14.69
N LEU A 46 -3.24 10.83 -13.91
CA LEU A 46 -3.85 9.52 -14.10
C LEU A 46 -5.22 9.52 -13.44
N GLU A 47 -6.28 9.35 -14.21
CA GLU A 47 -7.66 9.33 -13.73
C GLU A 47 -8.24 7.92 -13.85
N ILE A 48 -8.80 7.43 -12.74
CA ILE A 48 -9.56 6.18 -12.64
C ILE A 48 -11.02 6.56 -12.38
N TYR A 49 -11.92 6.05 -13.22
CA TYR A 49 -13.34 6.34 -13.15
C TYR A 49 -14.08 5.21 -12.44
N PHE A 50 -14.95 5.55 -11.50
CA PHE A 50 -15.77 4.65 -10.70
C PHE A 50 -17.26 5.02 -10.82
N PRO A 51 -18.19 4.05 -10.64
CA PRO A 51 -19.61 4.28 -10.86
C PRO A 51 -20.26 5.23 -9.84
N ASP A 52 -19.89 5.12 -8.56
CA ASP A 52 -20.28 6.07 -7.50
C ASP A 52 -19.37 5.85 -6.28
N LEU A 53 -18.81 6.92 -5.74
CA LEU A 53 -17.97 6.94 -4.54
C LEU A 53 -18.73 7.65 -3.42
N SER A 54 -18.66 7.11 -2.21
CA SER A 54 -19.42 7.62 -1.06
C SER A 54 -19.02 9.05 -0.61
N LEU A 55 -17.90 9.59 -1.09
CA LEU A 55 -17.46 10.96 -0.78
C LEU A 55 -18.00 11.95 -1.82
N ASN A 56 -18.74 12.94 -1.31
CA ASN A 56 -19.27 14.05 -2.11
C ASN A 56 -18.34 15.27 -2.19
N LYS A 57 -17.14 15.19 -1.60
CA LYS A 57 -16.14 16.27 -1.53
C LYS A 57 -14.76 15.73 -1.85
N SER A 58 -13.91 16.60 -2.42
CA SER A 58 -12.53 16.24 -2.69
C SER A 58 -11.77 15.89 -1.41
N SER A 59 -10.97 14.83 -1.51
CA SER A 59 -10.15 14.29 -0.44
C SER A 59 -8.79 13.88 -1.00
N ILE A 60 -7.71 14.05 -0.23
CA ILE A 60 -6.33 13.80 -0.66
C ILE A 60 -5.74 12.70 0.21
N SER A 61 -4.98 11.80 -0.42
CA SER A 61 -4.20 10.76 0.22
C SER A 61 -2.85 10.57 -0.49
N GLY A 62 -2.10 9.54 -0.10
CA GLY A 62 -0.86 9.13 -0.74
C GLY A 62 -0.86 7.62 -1.01
N ILE A 63 -0.26 7.22 -2.13
CA ILE A 63 -0.03 5.81 -2.50
C ILE A 63 1.41 5.61 -2.93
N LEU A 64 1.84 4.35 -3.04
CA LEU A 64 3.16 4.05 -3.62
C LEU A 64 3.04 3.83 -5.13
N MET A 65 4.03 4.31 -5.87
CA MET A 65 4.19 4.08 -7.31
C MET A 65 5.60 3.57 -7.55
N HIS A 66 5.75 2.52 -8.35
CA HIS A 66 7.05 1.98 -8.72
C HIS A 66 7.07 1.41 -10.14
N GLY A 67 8.26 1.43 -10.76
CA GLY A 67 8.53 0.75 -12.02
C GLY A 67 8.67 -0.77 -11.87
N SER A 68 9.02 -1.45 -12.96
CA SER A 68 9.19 -2.91 -13.04
C SER A 68 10.59 -3.41 -12.76
N ALA A 69 11.58 -2.52 -12.57
CA ALA A 69 12.98 -2.88 -12.38
C ALA A 69 13.15 -4.09 -11.45
N SER A 70 13.75 -5.16 -11.97
CA SER A 70 14.02 -6.40 -11.24
C SER A 70 15.48 -6.42 -10.77
N PRO A 71 15.79 -7.01 -9.59
CA PRO A 71 14.91 -7.74 -8.67
C PRO A 71 14.10 -6.88 -7.70
N ARG A 72 14.48 -5.61 -7.53
CA ARG A 72 13.83 -4.70 -6.58
C ARG A 72 13.33 -3.47 -7.31
N PRO A 73 12.00 -3.32 -7.47
CA PRO A 73 11.45 -2.16 -8.15
C PRO A 73 11.80 -0.90 -7.38
N ARG A 74 11.96 0.20 -8.13
CA ARG A 74 12.22 1.52 -7.56
C ARG A 74 10.98 2.36 -7.65
N GLY A 75 10.70 3.12 -6.61
CA GLY A 75 9.47 3.87 -6.51
C GLY A 75 9.51 5.04 -5.54
N THR A 76 8.38 5.73 -5.45
CA THR A 76 8.14 6.82 -4.50
C THR A 76 6.70 6.81 -4.00
N CYS A 77 6.43 7.60 -2.97
CA CYS A 77 5.07 7.99 -2.63
C CYS A 77 4.60 9.08 -3.58
N VAL A 78 3.40 8.93 -4.14
CA VAL A 78 2.76 9.90 -5.04
C VAL A 78 1.43 10.36 -4.46
N LYS A 79 1.06 11.60 -4.76
CA LYS A 79 -0.23 12.15 -4.34
C LYS A 79 -1.37 11.46 -5.09
N THR A 80 -2.45 11.19 -4.38
CA THR A 80 -3.73 10.79 -4.98
C THR A 80 -4.88 11.56 -4.35
N TRP A 81 -5.97 11.78 -5.09
CA TRP A 81 -7.13 12.48 -4.58
C TRP A 81 -8.42 12.05 -5.26
N ILE A 82 -9.51 12.11 -4.52
CA ILE A 82 -10.86 12.07 -5.08
C ILE A 82 -11.17 13.47 -5.61
N LYS A 83 -11.41 13.59 -6.91
CA LYS A 83 -11.76 14.85 -7.59
C LYS A 83 -13.24 15.16 -7.43
N ASP A 84 -14.07 14.13 -7.57
CA ASP A 84 -15.53 14.13 -7.49
C ASP A 84 -16.02 12.72 -7.08
N CYS A 85 -17.33 12.50 -7.02
CA CYS A 85 -17.93 11.21 -6.64
C CYS A 85 -17.66 10.06 -7.64
N ASN A 86 -16.93 10.29 -8.73
CA ASN A 86 -16.69 9.28 -9.76
C ASN A 86 -15.22 9.15 -10.16
N THR A 87 -14.33 10.02 -9.67
CA THR A 87 -12.97 10.11 -10.20
C THR A 87 -11.93 10.12 -9.10
N VAL A 88 -11.05 9.11 -9.14
CA VAL A 88 -9.79 9.08 -8.38
C VAL A 88 -8.66 9.50 -9.29
N CYS A 89 -7.93 10.52 -8.89
CA CYS A 89 -6.75 11.02 -9.59
C CYS A 89 -5.47 10.56 -8.89
N VAL A 90 -4.44 10.26 -9.65
CA VAL A 90 -3.08 9.96 -9.17
C VAL A 90 -2.10 10.88 -9.91
N GLU A 91 -1.18 11.48 -9.16
CA GLU A 91 -0.08 12.26 -9.71
C GLU A 91 0.78 11.37 -10.62
N LYS A 92 1.07 11.87 -11.83
CA LYS A 92 1.94 11.19 -12.78
C LYS A 92 3.40 11.51 -12.46
N VAL A 93 4.23 10.47 -12.37
CA VAL A 93 5.67 10.59 -12.25
C VAL A 93 6.33 9.95 -13.47
N THR A 94 7.12 10.72 -14.21
CA THR A 94 7.71 10.27 -15.48
C THR A 94 9.09 9.61 -15.32
N ALA A 95 9.54 9.39 -14.09
CA ALA A 95 10.86 8.84 -13.80
C ALA A 95 11.02 7.36 -14.17
N TRP A 96 9.91 6.66 -14.42
CA TRP A 96 9.85 5.24 -14.77
C TRP A 96 9.14 5.02 -16.11
N ASP A 97 9.17 6.03 -16.97
CA ASP A 97 8.53 6.00 -18.27
C ASP A 97 9.20 5.02 -19.25
N ASP A 98 10.46 4.65 -19.00
CA ASP A 98 11.26 3.71 -19.78
C ASP A 98 11.20 2.27 -19.26
N GLU A 99 10.48 2.03 -18.17
CA GLU A 99 10.23 0.71 -17.60
C GLU A 99 9.16 -0.07 -18.38
N GLU A 100 9.13 -1.39 -18.26
CA GLU A 100 8.14 -2.24 -18.91
C GLU A 100 6.73 -2.09 -18.29
N GLN A 101 6.68 -1.84 -16.98
CA GLN A 101 5.42 -1.71 -16.25
C GLN A 101 5.55 -0.71 -15.09
N ILE A 102 4.52 0.10 -14.90
CA ILE A 102 4.32 0.90 -13.70
C ILE A 102 3.23 0.23 -12.84
N THR A 103 3.45 0.21 -11.53
CA THR A 103 2.49 -0.29 -10.54
C THR A 103 2.12 0.81 -9.56
N LEU A 104 0.82 1.05 -9.39
CA LEU A 104 0.24 1.88 -8.32
C LEU A 104 -0.25 0.96 -7.20
N CYS A 105 0.18 1.21 -5.96
CA CYS A 105 -0.15 0.38 -4.80
C CYS A 105 -1.08 1.16 -3.86
N PHE A 106 -2.37 0.83 -3.90
CA PHE A 106 -3.38 1.40 -3.02
C PHE A 106 -3.37 0.65 -1.68
N ALA A 107 -3.10 1.39 -0.61
CA ALA A 107 -3.20 0.95 0.79
C ALA A 107 -3.56 2.15 1.68
N CYS A 108 -4.49 2.97 1.21
CA CYS A 108 -4.66 4.36 1.63
C CYS A 108 -6.11 4.66 2.01
N ALA A 109 -6.30 5.71 2.80
CA ALA A 109 -7.60 6.24 3.18
C ALA A 109 -7.79 7.68 2.68
N TYR A 110 -9.00 8.00 2.26
CA TYR A 110 -9.45 9.33 1.87
C TYR A 110 -10.44 9.82 2.92
N VAL A 111 -10.13 10.95 3.55
CA VAL A 111 -10.99 11.60 4.54
C VAL A 111 -11.31 13.03 4.09
N PRO A 112 -12.58 13.43 3.95
CA PRO A 112 -12.93 14.79 3.51
C PRO A 112 -12.38 15.86 4.46
N LYS A 113 -11.90 16.96 3.89
CA LYS A 113 -11.41 18.11 4.67
C LYS A 113 -12.56 18.90 5.28
N GLY A 114 -12.30 19.53 6.44
CA GLY A 114 -13.22 20.48 7.07
C GLY A 114 -14.49 19.85 7.64
N GLN A 115 -14.46 18.56 7.98
CA GLN A 115 -15.54 17.93 8.72
C GLN A 115 -15.42 18.24 10.21
N HIS A 116 -16.46 18.83 10.78
CA HIS A 116 -16.61 19.04 12.21
C HIS A 116 -17.46 17.91 12.78
N GLN A 117 -16.81 16.85 13.22
CA GLN A 117 -17.47 15.73 13.86
C GLN A 117 -16.72 15.32 15.13
N MET A 118 -17.43 14.69 16.06
CA MET A 118 -16.79 14.09 17.23
C MET A 118 -16.12 12.79 16.79
N PHE A 119 -14.82 12.69 16.98
CA PHE A 119 -14.07 11.47 16.73
C PHE A 119 -13.91 10.72 18.04
N GLU A 120 -14.19 9.43 18.02
CA GLU A 120 -13.80 8.57 19.12
C GLU A 120 -12.29 8.32 19.03
N PRO A 121 -11.53 8.56 20.10
CA PRO A 121 -10.11 8.25 20.11
C PRO A 121 -9.94 6.74 19.98
N MET A 122 -9.16 6.31 19.00
CA MET A 122 -8.76 4.91 18.91
C MET A 122 -7.56 4.63 19.81
N ASP A 123 -7.54 3.44 20.40
CA ASP A 123 -6.38 2.98 21.16
C ASP A 123 -5.23 2.64 20.20
N TRP A 124 -4.04 3.13 20.54
CA TRP A 124 -2.81 2.85 19.80
C TRP A 124 -2.08 1.69 20.46
N LEU A 125 -1.81 0.65 19.68
CA LEU A 125 -1.09 -0.53 20.13
C LEU A 125 0.30 -0.58 19.48
N ASN A 126 1.27 -1.08 20.23
CA ASN A 126 2.59 -1.40 19.69
C ASN A 126 2.58 -2.84 19.17
N VAL A 127 3.39 -3.11 18.16
CA VAL A 127 3.61 -4.48 17.68
C VAL A 127 4.43 -5.25 18.71
N SER A 128 3.90 -6.40 19.15
CA SER A 128 4.63 -7.36 19.96
C SER A 128 4.90 -8.60 19.11
N ALA A 129 6.12 -8.70 18.58
CA ALA A 129 6.51 -9.80 17.69
C ALA A 129 6.73 -11.11 18.46
N GLN A 130 6.27 -12.21 17.85
CA GLN A 130 6.39 -13.58 18.32
C GLN A 130 6.78 -14.48 17.14
N ASN A 131 7.28 -15.69 17.44
CA ASN A 131 7.56 -16.73 16.43
C ASN A 131 8.37 -16.24 15.21
N THR A 132 9.38 -15.41 15.47
CA THR A 132 10.18 -14.77 14.41
C THR A 132 11.00 -15.80 13.62
N VAL A 133 10.95 -15.67 12.30
CA VAL A 133 11.80 -16.38 11.32
C VAL A 133 12.72 -15.35 10.66
N GLY A 134 14.02 -15.65 10.65
CA GLY A 134 15.07 -14.71 10.25
C GLY A 134 15.54 -13.80 11.39
N SER A 135 16.45 -12.88 11.09
CA SER A 135 16.95 -11.88 12.05
C SER A 135 16.24 -10.55 11.80
N ILE A 136 15.15 -10.32 12.55
CA ILE A 136 14.31 -9.11 12.44
C ILE A 136 14.49 -8.26 13.69
N SER A 137 14.88 -7.01 13.49
CA SER A 137 14.86 -5.96 14.51
C SER A 137 13.79 -4.94 14.12
N ILE A 138 12.70 -4.93 14.87
CA ILE A 138 11.60 -4.00 14.67
C ILE A 138 11.96 -2.64 15.30
N GLY A 139 11.65 -1.57 14.57
CA GLY A 139 11.82 -0.18 14.99
C GLY A 139 10.55 0.37 15.64
N GLN A 140 10.07 1.50 15.13
CA GLN A 140 8.84 2.12 15.58
C GLN A 140 7.64 1.40 14.99
N THR A 141 6.65 1.11 15.83
CA THR A 141 5.44 0.43 15.39
C THR A 141 4.22 1.01 16.04
N TYR A 142 3.17 1.13 15.26
CA TYR A 142 1.87 1.57 15.73
C TYR A 142 0.81 0.84 14.92
N TRP A 143 -0.23 0.37 15.59
CA TRP A 143 -1.40 -0.14 14.89
C TRP A 143 -2.66 0.12 15.70
N THR A 144 -3.78 0.16 14.99
CA THR A 144 -5.11 0.28 15.56
C THR A 144 -6.13 -0.33 14.60
N MET A 145 -7.33 -0.62 15.07
CA MET A 145 -8.37 -1.23 14.25
C MET A 145 -9.76 -0.79 14.69
N CYS A 146 -10.70 -0.85 13.76
CA CYS A 146 -12.11 -0.94 14.02
C CYS A 146 -12.65 -2.25 13.43
N ASP A 147 -13.96 -2.44 13.45
CA ASP A 147 -14.59 -3.64 12.92
C ASP A 147 -14.33 -3.84 11.42
N ASP A 148 -14.15 -2.76 10.65
CA ASP A 148 -14.10 -2.81 9.18
C ASP A 148 -12.68 -2.74 8.60
N TRP A 149 -11.73 -2.13 9.31
CA TRP A 149 -10.38 -1.92 8.82
C TRP A 149 -9.36 -1.75 9.95
N ALA A 150 -8.09 -1.94 9.63
CA ALA A 150 -6.94 -1.69 10.50
C ALA A 150 -6.01 -0.66 9.86
N TRP A 151 -5.36 0.16 10.68
CA TRP A 151 -4.22 0.97 10.27
C TRP A 151 -2.97 0.41 10.94
N ILE A 152 -1.93 0.20 10.16
CA ILE A 152 -0.71 -0.50 10.60
C ILE A 152 0.50 0.23 10.06
N ALA A 153 1.41 0.58 10.97
CA ALA A 153 2.72 1.14 10.66
C ALA A 153 3.80 0.29 11.35
N ILE A 154 4.74 -0.24 10.57
CA ILE A 154 5.88 -1.00 11.07
C ILE A 154 7.14 -0.51 10.37
N THR A 155 8.12 -0.07 11.15
CA THR A 155 9.49 0.13 10.67
C THR A 155 10.40 -0.95 11.20
N PHE A 156 11.48 -1.20 10.48
CA PHE A 156 12.48 -2.20 10.78
C PHE A 156 13.83 -1.52 10.88
N ASN A 157 14.51 -1.73 12.00
CA ASN A 157 15.91 -1.33 12.15
C ASN A 157 16.84 -2.29 11.39
N ARG A 158 16.42 -3.55 11.24
CA ARG A 158 17.20 -4.59 10.55
C ARG A 158 16.32 -5.73 10.07
N ILE A 159 16.51 -6.19 8.85
CA ILE A 159 16.00 -7.47 8.34
C ILE A 159 17.15 -8.22 7.68
N HIS A 160 17.29 -9.51 8.00
CA HIS A 160 18.32 -10.38 7.41
C HIS A 160 17.86 -11.85 7.41
N LEU A 161 18.09 -12.55 6.30
CA LEU A 161 17.85 -13.99 6.16
C LEU A 161 19.12 -14.82 6.24
N GLN A 162 19.03 -15.97 6.89
CA GLN A 162 20.15 -16.91 7.03
C GLN A 162 20.15 -18.03 5.99
N GLU A 163 19.03 -18.26 5.30
CA GLU A 163 18.84 -19.34 4.33
C GLU A 163 18.07 -18.84 3.11
N GLU A 164 18.50 -19.26 1.92
CA GLU A 164 17.85 -18.95 0.65
C GLU A 164 16.49 -19.67 0.56
N GLY A 165 15.46 -18.99 0.02
CA GLY A 165 14.10 -19.54 -0.11
C GLY A 165 13.25 -19.52 1.17
N VAL A 166 13.74 -18.95 2.27
CA VAL A 166 12.97 -18.75 3.51
C VAL A 166 12.64 -17.26 3.68
N HIS A 167 11.37 -16.88 3.72
CA HIS A 167 11.00 -15.48 3.94
C HIS A 167 11.10 -15.05 5.41
N ALA A 168 11.47 -13.80 5.63
CA ALA A 168 11.52 -13.21 6.96
C ALA A 168 10.08 -13.00 7.44
N SER A 169 9.74 -13.47 8.63
CA SER A 169 8.38 -13.36 9.15
C SER A 169 8.31 -13.31 10.67
N PHE A 170 7.19 -12.84 11.19
CA PHE A 170 6.88 -12.82 12.61
C PHE A 170 5.36 -12.78 12.80
N ASP A 171 4.89 -13.33 13.90
CA ASP A 171 3.52 -13.17 14.37
C ASP A 171 3.42 -11.88 15.19
N VAL A 172 2.34 -11.13 15.06
CA VAL A 172 2.02 -9.99 15.91
C VAL A 172 0.97 -10.41 16.92
N LYS A 173 1.31 -10.28 18.20
CA LYS A 173 0.36 -10.53 19.27
C LYS A 173 -0.87 -9.62 19.12
N ASP A 174 -2.05 -10.21 19.31
CA ASP A 174 -3.35 -9.52 19.32
C ASP A 174 -3.78 -8.93 17.96
N PHE A 175 -3.05 -9.18 16.86
CA PHE A 175 -3.55 -8.88 15.52
C PHE A 175 -4.84 -9.66 15.23
N PRO A 176 -5.82 -9.03 14.56
CA PRO A 176 -7.04 -9.71 14.18
C PRO A 176 -6.75 -10.80 13.12
N GLU A 177 -7.40 -11.95 13.29
CA GLU A 177 -7.20 -13.13 12.43
C GLU A 177 -7.77 -12.94 11.01
N ASP A 178 -8.58 -11.90 10.79
CA ASP A 178 -9.28 -11.59 9.53
C ASP A 178 -8.54 -10.59 8.63
N LEU A 179 -7.25 -10.33 8.91
CA LEU A 179 -6.40 -9.56 8.00
C LEU A 179 -5.88 -10.46 6.88
N ASP A 180 -6.17 -10.11 5.63
CA ASP A 180 -5.47 -10.63 4.46
C ASP A 180 -5.11 -9.46 3.54
N PHE A 181 -3.81 -9.19 3.44
CA PHE A 181 -3.30 -8.08 2.66
C PHE A 181 -1.91 -8.38 2.12
N THR A 182 -1.67 -8.02 0.87
CA THR A 182 -0.34 -7.97 0.28
C THR A 182 -0.09 -6.53 -0.16
N GLY A 183 1.04 -5.97 0.26
CA GLY A 183 1.38 -4.59 -0.02
C GLY A 183 2.84 -4.42 -0.37
N THR A 184 3.23 -3.16 -0.51
CA THR A 184 4.61 -2.75 -0.83
C THR A 184 5.19 -2.00 0.36
N MET A 185 6.42 -2.35 0.74
CA MET A 185 7.21 -1.63 1.73
C MET A 185 8.37 -0.89 1.07
N LEU A 186 8.81 0.18 1.72
CA LEU A 186 9.90 1.06 1.28
C LEU A 186 11.20 0.67 2.00
N TYR A 187 12.31 0.66 1.28
CA TYR A 187 13.65 0.67 1.87
C TYR A 187 14.11 2.11 2.19
N ASP A 188 15.19 2.25 2.97
CA ASP A 188 15.69 3.58 3.39
C ASP A 188 16.64 4.22 2.37
N GLU A 189 17.27 3.40 1.51
CA GLU A 189 18.34 3.88 0.64
C GLU A 189 17.78 4.41 -0.69
N PRO A 190 17.97 5.70 -0.99
CA PRO A 190 17.96 6.13 -2.39
C PRO A 190 19.22 5.56 -3.04
N VAL A 191 19.07 4.65 -4.00
CA VAL A 191 20.23 4.16 -4.76
C VAL A 191 20.72 5.32 -5.62
N SER A 192 21.90 5.88 -5.35
CA SER A 192 22.51 6.86 -6.26
C SER A 192 23.03 6.13 -7.50
N PRO A 193 22.77 6.59 -8.75
CA PRO A 193 22.15 7.85 -9.18
C PRO A 193 20.65 7.75 -9.56
N SER A 194 19.86 6.87 -8.94
CA SER A 194 18.46 6.57 -9.29
C SER A 194 17.41 7.49 -8.63
N VAL A 195 16.22 7.54 -9.25
CA VAL A 195 15.04 8.22 -8.73
C VAL A 195 14.22 7.25 -7.87
N GLY A 196 13.90 7.67 -6.64
CA GLY A 196 13.11 6.89 -5.69
C GLY A 196 13.96 6.01 -4.76
N THR A 197 13.32 5.06 -4.10
CA THR A 197 13.95 4.05 -3.24
C THR A 197 13.56 2.65 -3.70
N GLU A 198 14.39 1.66 -3.35
CA GLU A 198 14.03 0.26 -3.53
C GLU A 198 12.76 -0.06 -2.75
N MET A 199 11.96 -0.94 -3.32
CA MET A 199 10.73 -1.42 -2.71
C MET A 199 10.69 -2.94 -2.78
N THR A 200 9.95 -3.55 -1.85
CA THR A 200 9.62 -4.97 -1.91
C THR A 200 8.21 -5.23 -1.42
N LYS A 201 7.73 -6.45 -1.61
CA LYS A 201 6.41 -6.88 -1.17
C LYS A 201 6.46 -7.39 0.27
N PHE A 202 5.33 -7.27 0.95
CA PHE A 202 5.05 -7.94 2.20
C PHE A 202 3.63 -8.47 2.18
N SER A 203 3.33 -9.43 3.06
CA SER A 203 1.98 -9.89 3.31
C SER A 203 1.64 -9.89 4.80
N ILE A 204 0.36 -9.69 5.09
CA ILE A 204 -0.28 -9.86 6.38
C ILE A 204 -1.35 -10.92 6.19
N LYS A 205 -1.27 -12.01 6.95
CA LYS A 205 -2.28 -13.09 6.97
C LYS A 205 -2.60 -13.47 8.41
N GLY A 206 -3.79 -13.06 8.86
CA GLY A 206 -4.15 -13.00 10.27
C GLY A 206 -3.08 -12.26 11.06
N LYS A 207 -2.54 -12.94 12.07
CA LYS A 207 -1.46 -12.41 12.90
C LYS A 207 -0.08 -12.38 12.24
N LYS A 208 0.15 -13.04 11.10
CA LYS A 208 1.49 -13.24 10.54
C LYS A 208 1.85 -12.15 9.54
N VAL A 209 2.98 -11.48 9.75
CA VAL A 209 3.63 -10.58 8.79
C VAL A 209 4.79 -11.32 8.13
N THR A 210 4.86 -11.27 6.79
CA THR A 210 5.92 -11.91 6.00
C THR A 210 6.49 -10.93 4.98
N ILE A 211 7.80 -10.79 4.93
CA ILE A 211 8.52 -9.98 3.94
C ILE A 211 8.85 -10.86 2.73
N LEU A 212 8.33 -10.48 1.57
CA LEU A 212 8.36 -11.25 0.33
C LEU A 212 9.52 -10.77 -0.56
N ASP A 213 10.73 -10.80 -0.01
CA ASP A 213 11.97 -10.50 -0.73
C ASP A 213 12.90 -11.70 -0.69
N ASP A 214 13.09 -12.33 -1.84
CA ASP A 214 13.97 -13.51 -2.01
C ASP A 214 15.45 -13.15 -1.97
N HIS A 215 15.80 -11.85 -2.01
CA HIS A 215 17.18 -11.35 -2.04
C HIS A 215 17.68 -10.85 -0.69
N LEU A 216 16.94 -11.08 0.39
CA LEU A 216 17.36 -10.77 1.77
C LEU A 216 18.41 -11.75 2.33
N TYR A 217 18.73 -12.82 1.59
CA TYR A 217 19.83 -13.72 1.92
C TYR A 217 21.17 -12.99 1.76
N ASP A 218 21.98 -12.95 2.83
CA ASP A 218 23.30 -12.29 2.87
C ASP A 218 23.28 -10.75 2.75
N ARG A 219 22.12 -10.12 2.95
CA ARG A 219 21.98 -8.66 3.03
C ARG A 219 21.31 -8.19 4.31
N TYR A 220 21.74 -7.01 4.75
CA TYR A 220 21.14 -6.29 5.86
C TYR A 220 20.38 -5.10 5.31
N GLU A 221 19.07 -5.10 5.53
CA GLU A 221 18.25 -3.94 5.22
C GLU A 221 17.95 -3.17 6.50
N GLN A 222 18.25 -1.87 6.49
CA GLN A 222 18.05 -0.98 7.62
C GLN A 222 16.99 0.07 7.28
N SER A 223 16.37 0.60 8.34
CA SER A 223 15.37 1.68 8.33
C SER A 223 14.25 1.58 7.28
N CYS A 224 13.84 0.35 6.93
CA CYS A 224 12.75 0.09 5.99
C CYS A 224 11.40 -0.04 6.71
N GLY A 225 10.30 0.00 5.98
CA GLY A 225 8.99 -0.17 6.60
C GLY A 225 7.80 0.12 5.70
N PHE A 226 6.61 0.04 6.30
CA PHE A 226 5.34 0.32 5.63
C PHE A 226 4.35 1.00 6.57
N VAL A 227 3.44 1.76 5.96
CA VAL A 227 2.25 2.33 6.59
C VAL A 227 1.07 2.05 5.69
N VAL A 228 0.07 1.34 6.20
CA VAL A 228 -1.06 0.86 5.39
C VAL A 228 -2.38 0.94 6.15
N PHE A 229 -3.44 1.24 5.41
CA PHE A 229 -4.80 0.88 5.80
C PHE A 229 -5.15 -0.46 5.20
N VAL A 230 -5.66 -1.39 6.00
CA VAL A 230 -6.05 -2.75 5.59
C VAL A 230 -7.52 -2.96 5.87
N ILE A 231 -8.30 -3.26 4.82
CA ILE A 231 -9.71 -3.62 4.96
C ILE A 231 -9.79 -5.07 5.46
N ARG A 232 -10.54 -5.30 6.54
CA ARG A 232 -10.67 -6.62 7.16
C ARG A 232 -11.58 -7.52 6.35
N ASP A 233 -11.20 -8.78 6.16
CA ASP A 233 -12.05 -9.79 5.55
C ASP A 233 -13.01 -10.34 6.58
N LYS A 234 -14.11 -9.62 6.81
CA LYS A 234 -15.18 -10.16 7.64
C LYS A 234 -15.61 -11.50 7.05
N ASN A 235 -15.39 -12.58 7.79
CA ASN A 235 -16.14 -13.80 7.58
C ASN A 235 -17.61 -13.39 7.66
N THR A 236 -18.31 -13.39 6.53
CA THR A 236 -19.77 -13.38 6.49
C THR A 236 -20.24 -14.70 7.10
N ALA A 237 -20.19 -14.78 8.43
CA ALA A 237 -21.05 -15.69 9.16
C ALA A 237 -22.43 -15.04 9.15
N GLU A 238 -23.27 -15.53 8.24
CA GLU A 238 -24.72 -15.35 8.27
C GLU A 238 -25.33 -15.78 9.61
#